data_AF-A0A1S3DXR5-F1
#
_entry.id   AF-A0A1S3DXR5-F1
#
_cell.length_a   1.000
_cell.length_b   1.000
_cell.length_c   1.000
_cell.angle_alpha   90.00
_cell.angle_beta   90.00
_cell.angle_gamma   90.00
#
_symmetry.space_group_name_H-M   'P 1'
#
loop_
_entity.id
_entity.type
_entity.pdbx_description
1 polymer ?
#
loop_
_entity_poly.entity_id
_entity_poly.type
_entity_poly.pdbx_seq_one_letter_code
_entity_poly.pdbx_strand_id
1 'polypeptide(L)'
;MVQVVNSFQQLQFNTCSFFGITPKPFISFQPQTTSLSKKSLVIKARANARKESPKIRNRKMQKKFNGTATQPRLSVFCSDKQLYAMLVDDKNKKCLFYGSTLQKSFRDNPPCSTVEAAQRVGEALVKACVDLNINEISSYDRNGFGRGERLNAFEIAISNFGFLPR
;
A
#
# COMPACT_ATOMS: atom_id res chain seq x y z
N MET A 1 14.69 37.01 -11.10
CA MET A 1 16.08 37.15 -11.59
C MET A 1 16.92 36.34 -10.61
N VAL A 2 17.44 35.17 -10.94
CA VAL A 2 18.73 34.98 -11.63
C VAL A 2 18.70 33.65 -12.41
N GLN A 3 19.10 33.72 -13.68
CA GLN A 3 19.32 32.57 -14.56
C GLN A 3 20.62 31.86 -14.17
N VAL A 4 20.58 30.54 -13.99
CA VAL A 4 21.79 29.71 -13.87
C VAL A 4 22.24 29.33 -15.28
N VAL A 5 23.11 30.15 -15.85
CA VAL A 5 23.90 29.82 -17.04
C VAL A 5 25.08 28.95 -16.61
N ASN A 6 24.96 27.63 -16.80
CA ASN A 6 26.10 26.72 -16.66
C ASN A 6 26.81 26.61 -18.01
N SER A 7 27.92 27.34 -18.11
CA SER A 7 28.88 27.33 -19.21
C SER A 7 29.59 25.98 -19.30
N PHE A 8 29.33 25.20 -20.35
CA PHE A 8 30.20 24.08 -20.72
C PHE A 8 31.38 24.63 -21.52
N GLN A 9 32.59 24.52 -20.96
CA GLN A 9 33.82 24.91 -21.65
C GLN A 9 34.14 23.95 -22.79
N GLN A 10 34.49 24.51 -23.94
CA GLN A 10 34.93 23.78 -25.12
C GLN A 10 36.44 23.50 -25.00
N LEU A 11 36.82 22.22 -24.99
CA LEU A 11 38.22 21.78 -25.01
C LEU A 11 38.85 22.18 -26.35
N GLN A 12 39.82 23.09 -26.31
CA GLN A 12 40.63 23.50 -27.46
C GLN A 12 41.80 22.52 -27.60
N PHE A 13 41.82 21.73 -28.67
CA PHE A 13 42.97 20.90 -29.03
C PHE A 13 43.98 21.76 -29.79
N ASN A 14 45.14 22.03 -29.18
CA ASN A 14 46.24 22.71 -29.83
C ASN A 14 46.83 21.83 -30.94
N THR A 15 46.73 22.26 -32.20
CA THR A 15 47.40 21.61 -33.34
C THR A 15 48.87 22.04 -33.39
N CYS A 16 49.79 21.11 -33.15
CA CYS A 16 51.22 21.31 -33.44
C CYS A 16 51.42 21.43 -34.97
N SER A 17 51.92 22.58 -35.42
CA SER A 17 52.26 22.86 -36.81
C SER A 17 53.71 22.44 -37.11
N PHE A 18 53.94 21.16 -37.42
CA PHE A 18 55.30 20.67 -37.76
C PHE A 18 55.60 20.62 -39.27
N PHE A 19 54.60 20.76 -40.15
CA PHE A 19 54.85 20.94 -41.59
C PHE A 19 53.80 21.89 -42.17
N GLY A 20 54.23 23.08 -42.61
CA GLY A 20 53.40 24.23 -43.01
C GLY A 20 52.56 24.02 -44.27
N ILE A 21 51.52 23.19 -44.18
CA ILE A 21 50.47 23.07 -45.19
C ILE A 21 49.15 23.47 -44.52
N THR A 22 48.59 24.62 -44.91
CA THR A 22 47.24 25.02 -44.50
C THR A 22 46.20 24.21 -45.27
N PRO A 23 45.39 23.33 -44.65
CA PRO A 23 44.26 22.75 -45.35
C PRO A 23 43.21 23.85 -45.58
N LYS A 24 42.77 24.04 -46.84
CA LYS A 24 41.61 24.89 -47.16
C LYS A 24 40.43 24.42 -46.30
N PRO A 25 39.57 25.32 -45.78
CA PRO A 25 38.47 24.92 -44.93
C PRO A 25 37.56 23.97 -45.73
N PHE A 26 37.59 22.70 -45.36
CA PHE A 26 36.62 21.72 -45.85
C PHE A 26 35.25 22.25 -45.43
N ILE A 27 34.42 22.63 -46.41
CA ILE A 27 33.01 22.91 -46.15
C ILE A 27 32.43 21.61 -45.61
N SER A 28 32.21 21.54 -44.31
CA SER A 28 31.49 20.42 -43.71
C SER A 28 30.07 20.46 -44.27
N PHE A 29 29.74 19.58 -45.20
CA PHE A 29 28.35 19.22 -45.41
C PHE A 29 27.87 18.64 -44.09
N GLN A 30 27.10 19.42 -43.34
CA GLN A 30 26.40 18.93 -42.16
C GLN A 30 25.42 17.87 -42.68
N PRO A 31 25.59 16.56 -42.39
CA PRO A 31 24.51 15.63 -42.63
C PRO A 31 23.37 16.10 -41.72
N GLN A 32 22.26 16.53 -42.31
CA GLN A 32 21.06 16.78 -41.53
C GLN A 32 20.65 15.44 -40.91
N THR A 33 21.03 15.23 -39.66
CA THR A 33 20.51 14.12 -38.88
C THR A 33 19.03 14.38 -38.77
N THR A 34 18.21 13.67 -39.55
CA THR A 34 16.80 13.59 -39.22
C THR A 34 16.76 12.92 -37.85
N SER A 35 16.53 13.71 -36.80
CA SER A 35 16.26 13.18 -35.48
C SER A 35 14.93 12.43 -35.61
N LEU A 36 14.99 11.17 -36.03
CA LEU A 36 13.90 10.24 -35.83
C LEU A 36 13.73 10.18 -34.31
N SER A 37 12.82 11.02 -33.80
CA SER A 37 12.27 10.92 -32.47
C SER A 37 11.65 9.53 -32.39
N LYS A 38 12.47 8.53 -32.05
CA LYS A 38 12.01 7.17 -31.83
C LYS A 38 11.02 7.28 -30.68
N LYS A 39 9.72 7.20 -31.00
CA LYS A 39 8.69 7.04 -29.98
C LYS A 39 9.13 5.87 -29.12
N SER A 40 9.29 6.08 -27.82
CA SER A 40 9.67 4.99 -26.91
C SER A 40 8.70 3.84 -27.11
N LEU A 41 9.19 2.66 -27.47
CA LEU A 41 8.35 1.48 -27.61
C LEU A 41 7.78 1.15 -26.22
N VAL A 42 6.52 1.48 -25.99
CA VAL A 42 5.82 1.09 -24.76
C VAL A 42 5.29 -0.33 -24.98
N ILE A 43 6.02 -1.33 -24.49
CA ILE A 43 5.55 -2.70 -24.46
C ILE A 43 4.39 -2.77 -23.45
N LYS A 44 3.15 -2.88 -23.95
CA LYS A 44 1.97 -3.14 -23.12
C LYS A 44 1.59 -4.60 -23.24
N ALA A 45 1.30 -5.24 -22.10
CA ALA A 45 0.79 -6.59 -22.10
C ALA A 45 -0.53 -6.67 -22.90
N ARG A 46 -0.66 -7.70 -23.74
CA ARG A 46 -1.87 -7.97 -24.53
C ARG A 46 -3.14 -8.17 -23.69
N ALA A 47 -2.99 -8.61 -22.45
CA ALA A 47 -4.06 -8.84 -21.49
C ALA A 47 -3.56 -8.61 -20.07
N ASN A 48 -4.48 -8.33 -19.14
CA ASN A 48 -4.16 -8.21 -17.72
C ASN A 48 -3.63 -9.54 -17.18
N ALA A 49 -2.57 -9.48 -16.36
CA ALA A 49 -2.10 -10.64 -15.62
C ALA A 49 -3.22 -11.18 -14.73
N ARG A 50 -3.33 -12.51 -14.62
CA ARG A 50 -4.33 -13.17 -13.77
C ARG A 50 -4.11 -12.74 -12.31
N LYS A 51 -5.03 -11.95 -11.76
CA LYS A 51 -5.02 -11.60 -10.34
C LYS A 51 -5.54 -12.77 -9.52
N GLU A 52 -4.77 -13.19 -8.50
CA GLU A 52 -5.26 -14.20 -7.55
C GLU A 52 -6.49 -13.68 -6.80
N SER A 53 -7.44 -14.57 -6.49
CA SER A 53 -8.62 -14.16 -5.72
C SER A 53 -8.24 -13.83 -4.28
N PRO A 54 -8.91 -12.85 -3.63
CA PRO A 54 -8.69 -12.53 -2.23
C PRO A 54 -8.73 -13.76 -1.32
N LYS A 55 -9.69 -14.67 -1.54
CA LYS A 55 -9.84 -15.92 -0.77
C LYS A 55 -8.57 -16.79 -0.81
N ILE A 56 -7.93 -16.92 -1.98
CA ILE A 56 -6.71 -17.72 -2.13
C ILE A 56 -5.56 -17.06 -1.37
N ARG A 57 -5.41 -15.74 -1.50
CA ARG A 57 -4.38 -14.96 -0.79
C ARG A 57 -4.56 -15.05 0.72
N ASN A 58 -5.78 -14.88 1.24
CA ASN A 58 -6.07 -14.95 2.68
C ASN A 58 -5.74 -16.34 3.22
N ARG A 59 -6.14 -17.41 2.52
CA ARG A 59 -5.79 -18.79 2.91
C ARG A 59 -4.27 -19.00 2.94
N LYS A 60 -3.51 -18.43 2.01
CA LYS A 60 -2.03 -18.50 2.05
C LYS A 60 -1.47 -17.75 3.25
N MET A 61 -2.02 -16.59 3.61
CA MET A 61 -1.60 -15.84 4.80
C MET A 61 -1.91 -16.61 6.09
N GLN A 62 -3.11 -17.18 6.20
CA GLN A 62 -3.51 -17.98 7.36
C GLN A 62 -2.64 -19.23 7.58
N LYS A 63 -2.00 -19.77 6.53
CA LYS A 63 -1.03 -20.86 6.69
C LYS A 63 0.28 -20.43 7.35
N LYS A 64 0.63 -19.14 7.26
CA LYS A 64 1.89 -18.60 7.81
C LYS A 64 1.73 -18.17 9.26
N PHE A 65 0.56 -17.66 9.63
CA PHE A 65 0.31 -17.10 10.95
C PHE A 65 -0.62 -18.02 11.73
N ASN A 66 -0.14 -18.54 12.86
CA ASN A 66 -0.92 -19.34 13.79
C ASN A 66 -1.28 -18.47 14.99
N GLY A 67 -2.53 -18.01 15.07
CA GLY A 67 -3.01 -17.25 16.23
C GLY A 67 -3.13 -18.16 17.47
N THR A 68 -2.73 -17.65 18.62
CA THR A 68 -2.89 -18.29 19.93
C THR A 68 -3.79 -17.46 20.84
N ALA A 69 -4.16 -17.96 22.02
CA ALA A 69 -4.95 -17.18 22.98
C ALA A 69 -4.25 -15.87 23.40
N THR A 70 -2.91 -15.89 23.56
CA THR A 70 -2.11 -14.73 23.95
C THR A 70 -1.87 -13.77 22.79
N GLN A 71 -1.70 -14.31 21.58
CA GLN A 71 -1.48 -13.56 20.35
C GLN A 71 -2.45 -14.04 19.26
N PRO A 72 -3.72 -13.62 19.31
CA PRO A 72 -4.73 -14.10 18.37
C PRO A 72 -4.56 -13.49 16.98
N ARG A 73 -5.26 -14.07 16.01
CA ARG A 73 -5.40 -13.51 14.66
C ARG A 73 -6.61 -12.59 14.59
N LEU A 74 -6.43 -11.38 14.07
CA LEU A 74 -7.50 -10.45 13.74
C LEU A 74 -7.86 -10.56 12.26
N SER A 75 -9.11 -10.91 11.97
CA SER A 75 -9.66 -10.91 10.61
C SER A 75 -10.77 -9.87 10.50
N VAL A 76 -10.66 -8.99 9.51
CA VAL A 76 -11.62 -7.93 9.26
C VAL A 76 -12.10 -8.00 7.83
N PHE A 77 -13.41 -8.07 7.67
CA PHE A 77 -14.08 -8.03 6.39
C PHE A 77 -14.92 -6.75 6.31
N CYS A 78 -14.70 -5.98 5.25
CA CYS A 78 -15.46 -4.76 4.97
C CYS A 78 -16.12 -4.91 3.60
N SER A 79 -17.46 -4.95 3.58
CA SER A 79 -18.26 -4.79 2.36
C SER A 79 -18.61 -3.32 2.16
N ASP A 80 -19.40 -2.95 1.14
CA ASP A 80 -19.88 -1.57 0.95
C ASP A 80 -20.87 -1.13 2.03
N LYS A 81 -21.54 -2.08 2.68
CA LYS A 81 -22.63 -1.81 3.64
C LYS A 81 -22.20 -2.00 5.09
N GLN A 82 -21.38 -3.01 5.36
CA GLN A 82 -21.13 -3.50 6.72
C GLN A 82 -19.65 -3.84 6.92
N LEU A 83 -19.22 -3.80 8.18
CA LEU A 83 -17.92 -4.26 8.63
C LEU A 83 -18.10 -5.37 9.67
N TYR A 84 -17.25 -6.37 9.59
CA TYR A 84 -17.19 -7.51 10.49
C TYR A 84 -15.75 -7.69 10.95
N ALA A 85 -15.55 -7.81 12.25
CA ALA A 85 -14.26 -8.02 12.88
C ALA A 85 -14.31 -9.24 13.79
N MET A 86 -13.27 -10.08 13.68
CA MET A 86 -13.15 -11.33 14.43
C MET A 86 -11.75 -11.46 15.00
N LEU A 87 -11.66 -11.73 16.30
CA LEU A 87 -10.44 -12.11 16.99
C LEU A 87 -10.49 -13.61 17.24
N VAL A 88 -9.56 -14.36 16.65
CA VAL A 88 -9.61 -15.83 16.59
C VAL A 88 -8.33 -16.44 17.16
N ASP A 89 -8.49 -17.42 18.03
CA ASP A 89 -7.46 -18.36 18.45
C ASP A 89 -7.51 -19.59 17.54
N ASP A 90 -6.49 -19.77 16.68
CA ASP A 90 -6.42 -20.87 15.73
C ASP A 90 -6.09 -22.20 16.39
N LYS A 91 -5.36 -22.18 17.51
CA LYS A 91 -4.96 -23.39 18.23
C LYS A 91 -6.16 -24.06 18.87
N ASN A 92 -7.00 -23.27 19.55
CA ASN A 92 -8.21 -23.75 20.21
C ASN A 92 -9.45 -23.65 19.32
N LYS A 93 -9.32 -23.13 18.08
CA LYS A 93 -10.41 -22.88 17.12
C LYS A 93 -11.57 -22.08 17.74
N LYS A 94 -11.25 -21.12 18.60
CA LYS A 94 -12.23 -20.32 19.34
C LYS A 94 -12.23 -18.88 18.86
N CYS A 95 -13.41 -18.31 18.68
CA CYS A 95 -13.58 -16.88 18.50
C CYS A 95 -13.56 -16.21 19.87
N LEU A 96 -12.57 -15.34 20.11
CA LEU A 96 -12.43 -14.56 21.34
C LEU A 96 -13.33 -13.32 21.32
N PHE A 97 -13.46 -12.71 20.15
CA PHE A 97 -14.31 -11.54 19.94
C PHE A 97 -14.94 -11.59 18.55
N TYR A 98 -16.22 -11.21 18.47
CA TYR A 98 -16.93 -10.98 17.23
C TYR A 98 -17.68 -9.65 17.33
N GLY A 99 -17.43 -8.75 16.38
CA GLY A 99 -18.12 -7.47 16.28
C GLY A 99 -18.56 -7.18 14.86
N SER A 100 -19.77 -6.66 14.71
CA SER A 100 -20.30 -6.26 13.40
C SER A 100 -21.10 -4.97 13.50
N THR A 101 -20.98 -4.12 12.50
CA THR A 101 -21.82 -2.91 12.37
C THR A 101 -23.32 -3.21 12.22
N LEU A 102 -23.68 -4.47 11.99
CA LEU A 102 -25.07 -4.93 11.95
C LEU A 102 -25.66 -5.15 13.36
N GLN A 103 -24.83 -5.33 14.38
CA GLN A 103 -25.31 -5.58 15.74
C GLN A 103 -25.91 -4.30 16.35
N LYS A 104 -27.06 -4.47 16.98
CA LYS A 104 -27.82 -3.40 17.66
C LYS A 104 -27.00 -2.67 18.73
N SER A 105 -26.11 -3.40 19.42
CA SER A 105 -25.18 -2.87 20.42
C SER A 105 -24.32 -1.71 19.90
N PHE A 106 -23.96 -1.71 18.62
CA PHE A 106 -23.13 -0.67 18.03
C PHE A 106 -23.92 0.40 17.30
N ARG A 107 -25.16 0.10 16.88
CA ARG A 107 -25.97 0.97 16.04
C ARG A 107 -26.99 1.80 16.78
N ASP A 108 -27.63 1.26 17.81
CA ASP A 108 -28.92 1.80 18.26
C ASP A 108 -28.79 2.91 19.32
N ASN A 109 -27.71 2.96 20.10
CA ASN A 109 -27.60 3.86 21.25
C ASN A 109 -26.22 4.55 21.38
N PRO A 110 -26.07 5.82 20.94
CA PRO A 110 -27.00 6.58 20.09
C PRO A 110 -26.99 6.08 18.63
N PRO A 111 -28.07 6.32 17.86
CA PRO A 111 -28.12 6.05 16.43
C PRO A 111 -26.89 6.65 15.74
N CYS A 112 -26.16 5.84 14.98
CA CYS A 112 -24.89 6.27 14.40
C CYS A 112 -24.77 5.88 12.93
N SER A 113 -23.88 6.59 12.23
CA SER A 113 -23.50 6.22 10.88
C SER A 113 -22.79 4.86 10.86
N THR A 114 -22.70 4.22 9.69
CA THR A 114 -21.94 2.95 9.56
C THR A 114 -20.44 3.13 9.79
N VAL A 115 -19.91 4.35 9.63
CA VAL A 115 -18.52 4.73 9.92
C VAL A 115 -18.30 4.82 11.43
N GLU A 116 -19.17 5.53 12.15
CA GLU A 116 -19.15 5.60 13.61
C GLU A 116 -19.36 4.22 14.25
N ALA A 117 -20.27 3.41 13.69
CA ALA A 117 -20.45 2.03 14.13
C ALA A 117 -19.16 1.21 13.99
N ALA A 118 -18.40 1.40 12.91
CA ALA A 118 -17.13 0.71 12.70
C ALA A 118 -16.07 1.16 13.72
N GLN A 119 -16.03 2.45 14.06
CA GLN A 119 -15.18 2.96 15.14
C GLN A 119 -15.53 2.30 16.48
N ARG A 120 -16.82 2.26 16.84
CA ARG A 120 -17.32 1.59 18.07
C ARG A 120 -16.96 0.10 18.13
N VAL A 121 -17.03 -0.59 16.99
CA VAL A 121 -16.58 -2.00 16.90
C VAL A 121 -15.08 -2.11 17.20
N GLY A 122 -14.26 -1.17 16.73
CA GLY A 122 -12.83 -1.11 17.05
C GLY A 122 -12.58 -0.85 18.53
N GLU A 123 -13.31 0.09 19.15
CA GLU A 123 -13.21 0.37 20.59
C GLU A 123 -13.65 -0.83 21.44
N ALA A 124 -14.70 -1.54 21.03
CA ALA A 124 -15.17 -2.74 21.72
C ALA A 124 -14.19 -3.92 21.58
N LEU A 125 -13.52 -4.05 20.44
CA LEU A 125 -12.44 -5.01 20.26
C LEU A 125 -11.30 -4.70 21.24
N VAL A 126 -10.90 -3.43 21.36
CA VAL A 126 -9.85 -3.02 22.30
C VAL A 126 -10.22 -3.35 23.74
N LYS A 127 -11.45 -3.05 24.16
CA LYS A 127 -11.95 -3.42 25.49
C LYS A 127 -11.88 -4.94 25.72
N ALA A 128 -12.35 -5.73 24.76
CA ALA A 128 -12.27 -7.18 24.84
C ALA A 128 -10.82 -7.70 24.93
N CYS A 129 -9.88 -7.08 24.23
CA CYS A 129 -8.46 -7.42 24.34
C CYS A 129 -7.91 -7.10 25.74
N VAL A 130 -8.27 -5.95 26.33
CA VAL A 130 -7.87 -5.58 27.69
C VAL A 130 -8.43 -6.58 28.70
N ASP A 131 -9.71 -6.91 28.62
CA ASP A 131 -10.36 -7.85 29.53
C ASP A 131 -9.75 -9.26 29.46
N LEU A 132 -9.29 -9.66 28.27
CA LEU A 132 -8.64 -10.94 28.02
C LEU A 132 -7.10 -10.89 28.18
N ASN A 133 -6.53 -9.75 28.59
CA ASN A 133 -5.08 -9.51 28.73
C ASN A 133 -4.26 -9.82 27.46
N ILE A 134 -4.78 -9.41 26.30
CA ILE A 134 -4.16 -9.61 24.98
C ILE A 134 -3.39 -8.35 24.61
N ASN A 135 -2.06 -8.42 24.65
CA ASN A 135 -1.18 -7.27 24.39
C ASN A 135 -0.80 -7.13 22.92
N GLU A 136 -0.78 -8.23 22.16
CA GLU A 136 -0.31 -8.25 20.78
C GLU A 136 -1.21 -9.13 19.91
N ILE A 137 -1.38 -8.74 18.64
CA ILE A 137 -2.10 -9.50 17.63
C ILE A 137 -1.08 -10.10 16.68
N SER A 138 -1.10 -11.42 16.51
CA SER A 138 -0.12 -12.14 15.67
C SER A 138 -0.22 -11.74 14.20
N SER A 139 -1.44 -11.53 13.70
CA SER A 139 -1.66 -11.14 12.30
C SER A 139 -2.97 -10.39 12.10
N TYR A 140 -2.93 -9.44 11.16
CA TYR A 140 -4.08 -8.64 10.76
C TYR A 140 -4.42 -8.87 9.28
N ASP A 141 -5.57 -9.50 9.01
CA ASP A 141 -6.06 -9.76 7.66
C ASP A 141 -7.25 -8.85 7.32
N ARG A 142 -7.08 -7.99 6.31
CA ARG A 142 -8.12 -7.09 5.77
C ARG A 142 -9.05 -7.75 4.74
N ASN A 143 -8.92 -9.07 4.55
CA ASN A 143 -9.69 -9.92 3.64
C ASN A 143 -9.79 -9.47 2.16
N GLY A 144 -8.98 -8.52 1.71
CA GLY A 144 -8.79 -8.17 0.30
C GLY A 144 -9.73 -7.11 -0.26
N PHE A 145 -10.42 -6.37 0.59
CA PHE A 145 -11.15 -5.16 0.20
C PHE A 145 -10.32 -3.91 0.53
N GLY A 146 -10.33 -2.94 -0.38
CA GLY A 146 -9.52 -1.73 -0.31
C GLY A 146 -9.90 -0.83 0.86
N ARG A 147 -8.98 0.09 1.20
CA ARG A 147 -9.16 1.10 2.24
C ARG A 147 -10.36 1.98 1.90
N GLY A 148 -11.35 2.00 2.78
CA GLY A 148 -12.48 2.91 2.74
C GLY A 148 -12.67 3.56 4.11
N GLU A 149 -13.55 4.55 4.20
CA GLU A 149 -13.75 5.35 5.41
C GLU A 149 -14.10 4.51 6.64
N ARG A 150 -14.93 3.47 6.47
CA ARG A 150 -15.30 2.54 7.55
C ARG A 150 -14.13 1.72 8.08
N LEU A 151 -13.31 1.18 7.17
CA LEU A 151 -12.14 0.40 7.57
C LEU A 151 -11.09 1.31 8.23
N ASN A 152 -10.91 2.52 7.70
CA ASN A 152 -10.02 3.51 8.28
C ASN A 152 -10.50 3.91 9.69
N ALA A 153 -11.79 4.17 9.89
CA ALA A 153 -12.35 4.50 11.21
C ALA A 153 -12.12 3.37 12.24
N PHE A 154 -12.30 2.12 11.82
CA PHE A 154 -11.98 0.95 12.62
C PHE A 154 -10.48 0.84 12.94
N GLU A 155 -9.60 1.03 11.94
CA GLU A 155 -8.14 0.97 12.11
C GLU A 155 -7.62 2.10 13.02
N ILE A 156 -8.18 3.31 12.92
CA ILE A 156 -7.85 4.46 13.77
C ILE A 156 -8.15 4.12 15.24
N ALA A 157 -9.31 3.55 15.52
CA ALA A 157 -9.69 3.15 16.89
C ALA A 157 -8.70 2.15 17.50
N ILE A 158 -8.22 1.20 16.71
CA ILE A 158 -7.32 0.13 17.14
C ILE A 158 -5.86 0.61 17.23
N SER A 159 -5.47 1.54 16.37
CA SER A 159 -4.11 2.11 16.36
C SER A 159 -3.75 2.76 17.69
N ASN A 160 -4.74 3.33 18.40
CA ASN A 160 -4.55 3.90 19.73
C ASN A 160 -4.08 2.88 20.78
N PHE A 161 -4.34 1.58 20.58
CA PHE A 161 -3.89 0.51 21.48
C PHE A 161 -2.49 -0.02 21.14
N GLY A 162 -1.94 0.30 19.96
CA GLY A 162 -0.58 -0.10 19.57
C GLY A 162 -0.47 -1.44 18.84
N PHE A 163 -1.58 -2.02 18.36
CA PHE A 163 -1.58 -3.31 17.66
C PHE A 163 -1.05 -3.29 16.22
N LEU A 164 -0.98 -2.12 15.57
CA LEU A 164 -0.58 -1.99 14.18
C LEU A 164 0.70 -1.14 14.07
N PRO A 165 1.76 -1.61 13.40
CA PRO A 165 2.90 -0.75 13.08
C PRO A 165 2.42 0.38 12.17
N ARG A 166 2.75 1.62 12.53
CA ARG A 166 2.44 2.83 11.75
C ARG A 166 3.29 2.91 10.49
#